data_AF-A0AAV5NQQ1-F1
#
_entry.id   AF-A0AAV5NQQ1-F1
#
_cell.length_a   1.000
_cell.length_b   1.000
_cell.length_c   1.000
_cell.angle_alpha   90.00
_cell.angle_beta   90.00
_cell.angle_gamma   90.00
#
_symmetry.space_group_name_H-M   'P 1'
#
loop_
_entity.id
_entity.type
_entity.pdbx_description
1 polymer ?
#
loop_
_entity_poly.entity_id
_entity_poly.type
_entity_poly.pdbx_seq_one_letter_code
_entity_poly.pdbx_strand_id
1 'polypeptide(L)'
;MARKLIIFGNGLGMSLDPAHFSLTAALEDIWEREDFLTLEQQQLIERCLGRSGAPQGEDELDLLHQAITHCKSLNSIGDGDIHWLTEDGQSFPEITATYIHKVATKLHNYNGTLPQAFEDALVNFIRETKSHVATLNYDKLLYNSFIDNDLVDGYVIIP
;
A
#
# COMPACT_ATOMS: atom_id res chain seq x y z
N MET A 1 -5.60 -34.37 1.28
CA MET A 1 -4.55 -33.58 0.59
C MET A 1 -3.54 -33.08 1.61
N ALA A 2 -2.31 -32.76 1.20
CA ALA A 2 -1.27 -32.25 2.12
C ALA A 2 -1.45 -30.74 2.40
N ARG A 3 -1.09 -30.32 3.62
CA ARG A 3 -0.94 -28.90 4.01
C ARG A 3 0.08 -28.20 3.11
N LYS A 4 -0.20 -26.95 2.74
CA LYS A 4 0.66 -26.12 1.89
C LYS A 4 0.83 -24.70 2.46
N LEU A 5 1.83 -24.00 1.93
CA LEU A 5 1.91 -22.55 1.98
C LEU A 5 1.40 -22.03 0.63
N ILE A 6 0.38 -21.18 0.65
CA ILE A 6 -0.19 -20.53 -0.52
C ILE A 6 0.22 -19.06 -0.47
N ILE A 7 0.83 -18.57 -1.54
CA ILE A 7 1.25 -17.17 -1.65
C ILE A 7 0.46 -16.55 -2.80
N PHE A 8 -0.28 -15.48 -2.50
CA PHE A 8 -0.98 -14.66 -3.48
C PHE A 8 -0.21 -13.37 -3.72
N GLY A 9 -0.24 -12.89 -4.95
CA GLY A 9 0.34 -11.62 -5.35
C GLY A 9 -0.28 -11.15 -6.65
N ASN A 10 -0.42 -9.83 -6.81
CA ASN A 10 -0.89 -9.20 -8.04
C ASN A 10 0.23 -9.07 -9.11
N GLY A 11 1.46 -9.45 -8.76
CA GLY A 11 2.60 -9.47 -9.69
C GLY A 11 2.35 -10.41 -10.87
N LEU A 12 2.89 -10.06 -12.04
CA LEU A 12 2.74 -10.74 -13.36
C LEU A 12 1.48 -10.40 -14.16
N GLY A 13 0.73 -9.35 -13.81
CA GLY A 13 -0.42 -8.88 -14.62
C GLY A 13 -1.61 -9.85 -14.61
N MET A 14 -1.66 -10.75 -13.63
CA MET A 14 -2.72 -11.75 -13.46
C MET A 14 -3.77 -11.33 -12.42
N SER A 15 -3.80 -10.04 -12.05
CA SER A 15 -4.83 -9.51 -11.16
C SER A 15 -6.20 -9.57 -11.83
N LEU A 16 -7.27 -9.61 -11.04
CA LEU A 16 -8.65 -9.58 -11.54
C LEU A 16 -8.95 -8.35 -12.40
N ASP A 17 -8.32 -7.23 -12.08
CA ASP A 17 -8.37 -6.00 -12.86
C ASP A 17 -6.96 -5.39 -12.99
N PRO A 18 -6.24 -5.69 -14.08
CA PRO A 18 -4.88 -5.19 -14.31
C PRO A 18 -4.78 -3.66 -14.38
N ALA A 19 -5.87 -2.96 -14.71
CA ALA A 19 -5.87 -1.51 -14.76
C ALA A 19 -5.99 -0.92 -13.34
N HIS A 20 -6.91 -1.45 -12.52
CA HIS A 20 -7.08 -0.98 -11.14
C HIS A 20 -5.88 -1.33 -10.25
N PHE A 21 -5.31 -2.53 -10.39
CA PHE A 21 -4.19 -2.99 -9.55
C PHE A 21 -2.81 -2.62 -10.07
N SER A 22 -2.73 -1.77 -11.10
CA SER A 22 -1.47 -1.20 -11.56
C SER A 22 -0.97 -0.17 -10.55
N LEU A 23 0.12 -0.51 -9.84
CA LEU A 23 0.75 0.40 -8.89
C LEU A 23 1.16 1.72 -9.54
N THR A 24 1.79 1.67 -10.71
CA THR A 24 2.20 2.87 -11.46
C THR A 24 1.01 3.76 -11.80
N ALA A 25 -0.10 3.18 -12.28
CA ALA A 25 -1.30 3.96 -12.59
C ALA A 25 -1.94 4.54 -11.32
N ALA A 26 -1.93 3.82 -10.20
CA ALA A 26 -2.44 4.31 -8.93
C ALA A 26 -1.58 5.47 -8.37
N LEU A 27 -0.26 5.39 -8.55
CA LEU A 27 0.68 6.45 -8.16
C LEU A 27 0.44 7.73 -8.98
N GLU A 28 0.32 7.59 -10.31
CA GLU A 28 0.04 8.71 -11.22
C GLU A 28 -1.33 9.33 -10.94
N ASP A 29 -2.38 8.53 -10.77
CA ASP A 29 -3.74 9.05 -10.51
C ASP A 29 -3.84 9.86 -9.22
N ILE A 30 -3.21 9.40 -8.14
CA ILE A 30 -3.20 10.16 -6.89
C ILE A 30 -2.31 11.41 -7.00
N TRP A 31 -1.24 11.35 -7.80
CA TRP A 31 -0.34 12.47 -8.03
C TRP A 31 -1.00 13.61 -8.80
N GLU A 32 -1.81 13.28 -9.81
CA GLU A 32 -2.54 14.22 -10.68
C GLU A 32 -3.84 14.73 -10.06
N ARG A 33 -4.23 14.22 -8.89
CA ARG A 33 -5.47 14.62 -8.22
C ARG A 33 -5.42 16.11 -7.86
N GLU A 34 -6.39 16.86 -8.37
CA GLU A 34 -6.58 18.27 -8.02
C GLU A 34 -6.68 18.47 -6.51
N ASP A 35 -6.07 19.55 -6.02
CA ASP A 35 -6.03 19.96 -4.61
C ASP A 35 -5.47 18.91 -3.63
N PHE A 36 -4.74 17.88 -4.11
CA PHE A 36 -4.14 16.87 -3.24
C PHE A 36 -2.70 17.21 -2.81
N LEU A 37 -1.81 17.42 -3.77
CA LEU A 37 -0.44 17.88 -3.52
C LEU A 37 -0.26 19.28 -4.09
N THR A 38 0.34 20.18 -3.31
CA THR A 38 0.80 21.47 -3.84
C THR A 38 2.03 21.26 -4.72
N LEU A 39 2.34 22.23 -5.58
CA LEU A 39 3.55 22.20 -6.40
C LEU A 39 4.82 22.05 -5.57
N GLU A 40 4.90 22.70 -4.41
CA GLU A 40 6.02 22.59 -3.48
C GLU A 40 6.15 21.17 -2.91
N GLN A 41 5.03 20.56 -2.51
CA GLN A 41 5.00 19.18 -2.01
C GLN A 41 5.41 18.17 -3.08
N GLN A 42 4.97 18.35 -4.33
CA GLN A 42 5.41 17.55 -5.46
C GLN A 42 6.92 17.69 -5.65
N GLN A 43 7.45 18.92 -5.65
CA GLN A 43 8.89 19.18 -5.80
C GLN A 43 9.73 18.55 -4.68
N LEU A 44 9.22 18.47 -3.45
CA LEU A 44 9.92 17.78 -2.36
C LEU A 44 10.04 16.27 -2.63
N ILE A 45 8.96 15.65 -3.10
CA ILE A 45 8.99 14.22 -3.48
C ILE A 45 9.92 14.01 -4.68
N GLU A 46 9.82 14.84 -5.72
CA GLU A 46 10.70 14.78 -6.90
C GLU A 46 12.18 14.92 -6.53
N ARG A 47 12.51 15.83 -5.59
CA ARG A 47 13.88 15.99 -5.09
C ARG A 47 14.38 14.75 -4.36
N CYS A 48 13.52 14.09 -3.58
CA CYS A 48 13.86 12.84 -2.92
C CYS A 48 14.13 11.72 -3.94
N LEU A 49 13.36 11.66 -5.03
CA LEU A 49 13.50 10.67 -6.09
C LEU A 49 14.65 10.99 -7.07
N GLY A 50 15.11 12.24 -7.12
CA GLY A 50 16.10 12.71 -8.10
C GLY A 50 15.55 12.84 -9.52
N ARG A 51 14.23 12.86 -9.69
CA ARG A 51 13.55 13.02 -10.99
C ARG A 51 12.17 13.65 -10.81
N SER A 52 11.64 14.20 -11.90
CA SER A 52 10.28 14.76 -11.92
C SER A 52 9.20 13.70 -12.10
N GLY A 53 7.99 14.02 -11.65
CA GLY A 53 6.79 13.20 -11.74
C GLY A 53 6.56 12.25 -10.56
N ALA A 54 5.41 11.58 -10.59
CA ALA A 54 5.01 10.57 -9.61
C ALA A 54 6.03 9.43 -9.51
N PRO A 55 6.13 8.73 -8.36
CA PRO A 55 6.85 7.48 -8.27
C PRO A 55 6.32 6.44 -9.28
N GLN A 56 7.18 5.55 -9.75
CA GLN A 56 6.87 4.58 -10.80
C GLN A 56 6.76 3.14 -10.30
N GLY A 57 7.23 2.84 -9.09
CA GLY A 57 7.19 1.49 -8.55
C GLY A 57 7.68 1.36 -7.11
N GLU A 58 7.81 0.12 -6.67
CA GLU A 58 8.15 -0.24 -5.28
C GLU A 58 9.54 0.26 -4.86
N ASP A 59 10.54 0.22 -5.75
CA ASP A 59 11.90 0.67 -5.46
C ASP A 59 11.95 2.16 -5.02
N GLU A 60 11.13 3.00 -5.66
CA GLU A 60 11.06 4.42 -5.33
C GLU A 60 10.19 4.69 -4.11
N LEU A 61 9.15 3.88 -3.88
CA LEU A 61 8.40 3.92 -2.63
C LEU A 61 9.27 3.54 -1.44
N ASP A 62 10.17 2.56 -1.60
CA ASP A 62 11.12 2.19 -0.56
C ASP A 62 12.08 3.34 -0.25
N LEU A 63 12.60 4.04 -1.27
CA LEU A 63 13.41 5.24 -1.08
C LEU A 63 12.66 6.34 -0.30
N LEU A 64 11.40 6.59 -0.65
CA LEU A 64 10.55 7.53 0.09
C LEU A 64 10.33 7.09 1.54
N HIS A 65 10.10 5.80 1.79
CA HIS A 65 9.96 5.25 3.13
C HIS A 65 11.24 5.38 3.98
N GLN A 66 12.41 5.18 3.38
CA GLN A 66 13.69 5.42 4.05
C GLN A 66 13.84 6.89 4.43
N ALA A 67 13.56 7.81 3.50
CA ALA A 67 13.60 9.24 3.77
C ALA A 67 12.64 9.67 4.88
N ILE A 68 11.39 9.19 4.87
CA ILE A 68 10.41 9.41 5.95
C ILE A 68 10.99 8.94 7.29
N THR A 69 11.60 7.76 7.32
CA THR A 69 12.14 7.15 8.54
C THR A 69 13.30 7.97 9.10
N HIS A 70 14.21 8.43 8.24
CA HIS A 70 15.31 9.31 8.63
C HIS A 70 14.82 10.66 9.14
N CYS A 71 13.88 11.30 8.43
CA CYS A 71 13.29 12.56 8.86
C CYS A 71 12.56 12.44 10.20
N LYS A 72 11.75 11.39 10.41
CA LYS A 72 11.10 11.12 11.70
C LYS A 72 12.10 10.89 12.82
N SER A 73 13.16 10.13 12.55
CA SER A 73 14.22 9.89 13.53
C SER A 73 14.91 11.19 13.93
N LEU A 74 15.28 12.02 12.96
CA LEU A 74 15.91 13.31 13.22
C LEU A 74 14.96 14.29 13.94
N ASN A 75 13.67 14.30 13.59
CA ASN A 75 12.67 15.09 14.30
C ASN A 75 12.49 14.66 15.76
N SER A 76 12.68 13.37 16.06
CA SER A 76 12.61 12.85 17.43
C SER A 76 13.89 13.09 18.24
N ILE A 77 14.99 13.49 17.58
CA ILE A 77 16.29 13.72 18.21
C ILE A 77 16.55 15.22 18.28
N GLY A 78 16.35 15.81 19.46
CA GLY A 78 16.54 17.23 19.70
C GLY A 78 15.27 17.84 20.28
N ASP A 79 15.32 18.19 21.56
CA ASP A 79 14.22 18.82 22.29
C ASP A 79 14.50 20.33 22.39
N GLY A 80 13.53 21.18 22.05
CA GLY A 80 13.64 22.65 22.07
C GLY A 80 13.37 23.34 20.73
N ASP A 81 13.56 24.66 20.68
CA ASP A 81 13.17 25.53 19.56
C ASP A 81 14.08 25.44 18.30
N ILE A 82 15.13 24.61 18.33
CA ILE A 82 16.10 24.47 17.24
C ILE A 82 16.06 23.03 16.72
N HIS A 83 15.54 22.88 15.50
CA HIS A 83 15.49 21.59 14.80
C HIS A 83 16.70 21.39 13.88
N TRP A 84 17.09 20.13 13.70
CA TRP A 84 18.16 19.73 12.75
C TRP A 84 17.70 19.79 11.29
N LEU A 85 16.39 19.75 11.06
CA LEU A 85 15.78 19.79 9.74
C LEU A 85 15.15 21.15 9.45
N THR A 86 15.17 21.53 8.18
CA THR A 86 14.36 22.64 7.65
C THR A 86 12.87 22.33 7.84
N GLU A 87 12.01 23.34 7.74
CA GLU A 87 10.56 23.18 7.78
C GLU A 87 10.05 22.18 6.72
N ASP A 88 10.61 22.22 5.51
CA ASP A 88 10.38 21.22 4.46
C ASP A 88 10.74 19.80 4.92
N GLY A 89 11.91 19.62 5.55
CA GLY A 89 12.35 18.31 6.05
C GLY A 89 11.49 17.80 7.21
N GLN A 90 10.90 18.70 7.99
CA GLN A 90 10.01 18.37 9.09
C GLN A 90 8.61 17.95 8.61
N SER A 91 8.09 18.61 7.57
CA SER A 91 6.78 18.33 6.97
C SER A 91 6.79 17.16 5.98
N PHE A 92 7.94 16.85 5.39
CA PHE A 92 8.10 15.77 4.41
C PHE A 92 7.50 14.42 4.84
N PRO A 93 7.76 13.92 6.08
CA PRO A 93 7.14 12.68 6.57
C PRO A 93 5.63 12.62 6.47
N GLU A 94 4.94 13.71 6.78
CA GLU A 94 3.48 13.77 6.78
C GLU A 94 2.92 13.80 5.36
N ILE A 95 3.50 14.62 4.49
CA ILE A 95 3.12 14.76 3.08
C ILE A 95 3.26 13.42 2.38
N THR A 96 4.44 12.81 2.46
CA THR A 96 4.74 11.56 1.74
C THR A 96 3.96 10.38 2.30
N ALA A 97 3.78 10.29 3.64
CA ALA A 97 2.94 9.25 4.23
C ALA A 97 1.48 9.37 3.80
N THR A 98 0.95 10.60 3.71
CA THR A 98 -0.42 10.85 3.24
C THR A 98 -0.58 10.43 1.78
N TYR A 99 0.37 10.77 0.92
CA TYR A 99 0.39 10.33 -0.49
C TYR A 99 0.37 8.80 -0.60
N ILE A 100 1.31 8.12 0.06
CA ILE A 100 1.40 6.65 0.04
C ILE A 100 0.11 6.01 0.58
N HIS A 101 -0.45 6.54 1.65
CA HIS A 101 -1.70 6.05 2.23
C HIS A 101 -2.89 6.20 1.26
N LYS A 102 -2.98 7.30 0.50
CA LYS A 102 -4.03 7.49 -0.51
C LYS A 102 -3.88 6.52 -1.67
N VAL A 103 -2.66 6.25 -2.12
CA VAL A 103 -2.38 5.23 -3.15
C VAL A 103 -2.81 3.85 -2.66
N ALA A 104 -2.40 3.46 -1.45
CA ALA A 104 -2.82 2.21 -0.83
C ALA A 104 -4.35 2.12 -0.70
N THR A 105 -5.00 3.20 -0.29
CA THR A 105 -6.47 3.27 -0.17
C THR A 105 -7.16 3.10 -1.52
N LYS A 106 -6.63 3.69 -2.60
CA LYS A 106 -7.17 3.52 -3.96
C LYS A 106 -7.09 2.05 -4.39
N LEU A 107 -5.93 1.43 -4.24
CA LEU A 107 -5.73 0.02 -4.58
C LEU A 107 -6.62 -0.89 -3.74
N HIS A 108 -6.75 -0.59 -2.44
CA HIS A 108 -7.59 -1.32 -1.50
C HIS A 108 -9.09 -1.21 -1.80
N ASN A 109 -9.56 -0.03 -2.22
CA ASN A 109 -10.95 0.24 -2.55
C ASN A 109 -11.29 -0.23 -3.95
N TYR A 110 -11.35 -1.54 -4.10
CA TYR A 110 -11.89 -2.20 -5.28
C TYR A 110 -13.34 -2.64 -5.03
N ASN A 111 -14.23 -2.35 -5.98
CA ASN A 111 -15.66 -2.66 -5.87
C ASN A 111 -16.05 -4.02 -6.47
N GLY A 112 -15.11 -4.72 -7.12
CA GLY A 112 -15.37 -6.08 -7.60
C GLY A 112 -15.33 -7.12 -6.47
N THR A 113 -15.64 -8.35 -6.83
CA THR A 113 -15.62 -9.50 -5.91
C THR A 113 -14.74 -10.61 -6.47
N LEU A 114 -14.31 -11.55 -5.62
CA LEU A 114 -13.71 -12.78 -6.12
C LEU A 114 -14.75 -13.57 -6.94
N PRO A 115 -14.33 -14.25 -8.01
CA PRO A 115 -15.19 -15.22 -8.67
C PRO A 115 -15.59 -16.32 -7.68
N GLN A 116 -16.90 -16.52 -7.47
CA GLN A 116 -17.41 -17.44 -6.44
C GLN A 116 -16.82 -18.85 -6.54
N ALA A 117 -16.67 -19.38 -7.76
CA ALA A 117 -16.09 -20.71 -7.97
C ALA A 117 -14.63 -20.83 -7.51
N PHE A 118 -13.85 -19.74 -7.63
CA PHE A 118 -12.47 -19.69 -7.13
C PHE A 118 -12.45 -19.58 -5.60
N GLU A 119 -13.27 -18.69 -5.06
CA GLU A 119 -13.43 -18.48 -3.62
C GLU A 119 -13.83 -19.79 -2.91
N ASP A 120 -14.90 -20.44 -3.35
CA ASP A 120 -15.40 -21.68 -2.75
C ASP A 120 -14.33 -22.78 -2.78
N ALA A 121 -13.65 -22.95 -3.92
CA ALA A 121 -12.60 -23.96 -4.06
C ALA A 121 -11.41 -23.70 -3.13
N LEU A 122 -10.98 -22.43 -3.02
CA LEU A 122 -9.88 -22.02 -2.16
C LEU A 122 -10.25 -22.19 -0.67
N VAL A 123 -11.43 -21.71 -0.28
CA VAL A 123 -11.92 -21.78 1.11
C VAL A 123 -12.03 -23.24 1.55
N ASN A 124 -12.62 -24.10 0.73
CA ASN A 124 -12.73 -25.53 1.02
C ASN A 124 -11.36 -26.19 1.15
N PHE A 125 -10.44 -25.89 0.21
CA PHE A 125 -9.07 -26.42 0.27
C PHE A 125 -8.35 -26.01 1.57
N ILE A 126 -8.42 -24.74 1.97
CA ILE A 126 -7.79 -24.24 3.20
C ILE A 126 -8.43 -24.88 4.42
N ARG A 127 -9.77 -24.96 4.45
CA ARG A 127 -10.53 -25.53 5.56
C ARG A 127 -10.15 -26.98 5.83
N GLU A 128 -10.03 -27.78 4.78
CA GLU A 128 -9.66 -29.20 4.84
C GLU A 128 -8.19 -29.41 5.19
N THR A 129 -7.28 -28.65 4.58
CA THR A 129 -5.83 -28.88 4.70
C THR A 129 -5.17 -28.10 5.83
N LYS A 130 -5.87 -27.11 6.39
CA LYS A 130 -5.32 -26.13 7.34
C LYS A 130 -4.04 -25.48 6.81
N SER A 131 -4.03 -25.15 5.53
CA SER A 131 -2.91 -24.51 4.84
C SER A 131 -2.70 -23.07 5.30
N HIS A 132 -1.47 -22.59 5.22
CA HIS A 132 -1.13 -21.20 5.49
C HIS A 132 -1.31 -20.37 4.22
N VAL A 133 -1.86 -19.16 4.37
CA VAL A 133 -2.02 -18.21 3.28
C VAL A 133 -1.24 -16.95 3.60
N ALA A 134 -0.41 -16.51 2.65
CA ALA A 134 0.22 -15.21 2.64
C ALA A 134 -0.28 -14.45 1.40
N THR A 135 -0.59 -13.17 1.54
CA THR A 135 -0.99 -12.31 0.44
C THR A 135 -0.08 -11.10 0.35
N LEU A 136 0.35 -10.79 -0.87
CA LEU A 136 1.09 -9.59 -1.26
C LEU A 136 0.17 -8.62 -2.03
N ASN A 137 -1.13 -8.91 -2.08
CA ASN A 137 -2.09 -8.06 -2.76
C ASN A 137 -2.33 -6.77 -1.97
N TYR A 138 -2.57 -5.69 -2.70
CA TYR A 138 -2.93 -4.39 -2.14
C TYR A 138 -4.42 -4.29 -1.72
N ASP A 139 -5.22 -5.31 -2.06
CA ASP A 139 -6.68 -5.33 -1.89
C ASP A 139 -7.17 -6.20 -0.72
N LYS A 140 -8.46 -6.05 -0.42
CA LYS A 140 -9.15 -6.78 0.66
C LYS A 140 -9.87 -8.05 0.23
N LEU A 141 -9.82 -8.44 -1.04
CA LEU A 141 -10.73 -9.46 -1.59
C LEU A 141 -10.54 -10.83 -0.92
N LEU A 142 -9.30 -11.29 -0.83
CA LEU A 142 -8.97 -12.56 -0.15
C LEU A 142 -9.22 -12.48 1.35
N TYR A 143 -8.88 -11.35 1.97
CA TYR A 143 -9.04 -11.18 3.42
C TYR A 143 -10.51 -11.18 3.84
N ASN A 144 -11.34 -10.40 3.15
CA ASN A 144 -12.78 -10.37 3.37
C ASN A 144 -13.41 -11.74 3.12
N SER A 145 -13.05 -12.41 2.02
CA SER A 145 -13.52 -13.78 1.74
C SER A 145 -13.22 -14.75 2.88
N PHE A 146 -12.02 -14.69 3.48
CA PHE A 146 -11.67 -15.57 4.59
C PHE A 146 -12.41 -15.23 5.88
N ILE A 147 -12.70 -13.95 6.15
CA ILE A 147 -13.54 -13.53 7.28
C ILE A 147 -14.98 -13.99 7.06
N ASP A 148 -15.55 -13.70 5.90
CA ASP A 148 -16.95 -14.00 5.55
C ASP A 148 -17.23 -15.51 5.54
N ASN A 149 -16.19 -16.35 5.37
CA ASN A 149 -16.25 -17.81 5.43
C ASN A 149 -15.70 -18.40 6.75
N ASP A 150 -15.56 -17.62 7.82
CA ASP A 150 -15.12 -18.07 9.14
C ASP A 150 -13.79 -18.87 9.14
N LEU A 151 -12.87 -18.55 8.21
CA LEU A 151 -11.55 -19.19 8.16
C LEU A 151 -10.55 -18.53 9.11
N VAL A 152 -10.74 -17.25 9.40
CA VAL A 152 -9.93 -16.45 10.31
C VAL A 152 -10.85 -15.62 11.21
N ASP A 153 -10.46 -15.45 12.47
CA ASP A 153 -11.10 -14.46 13.34
C ASP A 153 -10.73 -13.08 12.80
N GLY A 154 -11.72 -12.32 12.33
CA GLY A 154 -11.48 -11.03 11.69
C GLY A 154 -10.78 -10.03 12.60
N TYR A 155 -9.74 -9.36 12.10
CA TYR A 155 -9.27 -8.08 12.64
C TYR A 155 -10.08 -6.96 12.00
N VAL A 156 -10.93 -6.29 12.80
CA VAL A 156 -11.52 -5.00 12.44
C VAL A 156 -10.41 -3.95 12.59
N ILE A 157 -9.98 -3.33 11.50
CA ILE A 157 -9.16 -2.13 11.56
C ILE A 157 -10.05 -1.06 12.22
N ILE A 158 -9.75 -0.73 13.48
CA ILE A 158 -10.43 0.32 14.23
C ILE A 158 -10.15 1.66 13.51
N PRO A 159 -11.18 2.47 13.22
CA PRO A 159 -11.06 3.75 12.51
C PRO A 159 -10.22 4.78 13.27
#